data_AF-A0A816JIH4-F1
#
_entry.id   AF-A0A816JIH4-F1
#
_cell.length_a   1.000
_cell.length_b   1.000
_cell.length_c   1.000
_cell.angle_alpha   90.00
_cell.angle_beta   90.00
_cell.angle_gamma   90.00
#
_symmetry.space_group_name_H-M   'P 1'
#
loop_
_entity.id
_entity.type
_entity.pdbx_description
1 polymer ?
#
loop_
_entity_poly.entity_id
_entity_poly.type
_entity_poly.pdbx_seq_one_letter_code
_entity_poly.pdbx_strand_id
1 'polypeptide(L)'
;MRFERYGSEFTYYDYNEPEDLPLDLKHWFNIIVADPPYLSKECLERVTQTVSFMASPVDSLLLLLTEMCKDIWRLRYWVFGLACLKPHHSSKLGNEFRLFVSYDPGTRLGGLEEEDS
;
A
#
# COMPACT_ATOMS: atom_id res chain seq x y z
N MET A 1 23.53 9.34 -2.48
CA MET A 1 22.48 8.80 -1.57
C MET A 1 22.57 7.27 -1.46
N ARG A 2 22.04 6.65 -0.38
CA ARG A 2 22.12 5.20 -0.07
C ARG A 2 21.64 4.28 -1.20
N PHE A 3 20.69 4.74 -2.03
CA PHE A 3 19.99 3.95 -3.05
C PHE A 3 20.36 4.27 -4.51
N GLU A 4 21.25 5.23 -4.77
CA GLU A 4 21.67 5.60 -6.14
C GLU A 4 22.32 4.42 -6.92
N ARG A 5 22.81 3.41 -6.21
CA ARG A 5 23.39 2.19 -6.79
C ARG A 5 22.42 1.40 -7.67
N TYR A 6 21.11 1.60 -7.51
CA TYR A 6 20.07 0.88 -8.25
C TYR A 6 19.72 1.56 -9.59
N GLY A 7 20.37 2.67 -9.93
CA GLY A 7 20.24 3.31 -11.24
C GLY A 7 18.79 3.66 -11.57
N SER A 8 18.30 3.18 -12.71
CA SER A 8 16.93 3.42 -13.20
C SER A 8 15.83 2.67 -12.44
N GLU A 9 16.18 1.70 -11.60
CA GLU A 9 15.22 0.96 -10.76
C GLU A 9 14.87 1.73 -9.48
N PHE A 10 15.50 2.88 -9.25
CA PHE A 10 15.21 3.77 -8.14
C PHE A 10 14.83 5.15 -8.64
N THR A 11 13.74 5.69 -8.10
CA THR A 11 13.29 7.06 -8.32
C THR A 11 13.22 7.74 -6.96
N TYR A 12 13.84 8.93 -6.86
CA TYR A 12 13.67 9.75 -5.68
C TYR A 12 12.21 10.19 -5.58
N TYR A 13 11.62 10.04 -4.39
CA TYR A 13 10.22 10.32 -4.13
C TYR A 13 10.11 11.09 -2.82
N ASP A 14 9.46 12.25 -2.86
CA ASP A 14 9.02 12.99 -1.67
C ASP A 14 7.50 12.84 -1.54
N TYR A 15 7.04 12.22 -0.44
CA TYR A 15 5.60 12.03 -0.22
C TYR A 15 4.84 13.34 -0.03
N ASN A 16 5.53 14.45 0.28
CA ASN A 16 4.90 15.77 0.34
C ASN A 16 4.49 16.26 -1.06
N GLU A 17 5.18 15.78 -2.10
CA GLU A 17 4.94 16.08 -3.52
C GLU A 17 4.53 14.79 -4.27
N PRO A 18 3.34 14.25 -3.99
CA PRO A 18 2.95 12.89 -4.38
C PRO A 18 2.85 12.63 -5.88
N GLU A 19 2.74 13.70 -6.69
CA GLU A 19 2.66 13.67 -8.15
C GLU A 19 3.96 14.14 -8.83
N ASP A 20 4.98 14.56 -8.07
CA ASP A 20 6.31 14.90 -8.60
C ASP A 20 7.12 13.61 -8.86
N LEU A 21 6.59 12.81 -9.79
CA LEU A 21 7.17 11.56 -10.25
C LEU A 21 7.33 11.61 -11.77
N PRO A 22 8.33 10.90 -12.33
CA PRO A 22 8.48 10.79 -13.77
C PRO A 22 7.18 10.32 -14.43
N LEU A 23 6.79 10.99 -15.51
CA LEU A 23 5.54 10.68 -16.23
C LEU A 23 5.51 9.24 -16.77
N ASP A 24 6.66 8.64 -17.01
CA ASP A 24 6.80 7.25 -17.47
C ASP A 24 6.28 6.24 -16.42
N LEU A 25 6.16 6.64 -15.15
CA LEU A 25 5.59 5.83 -14.07
C LEU A 25 4.06 5.91 -14.00
N LYS A 26 3.45 6.87 -14.70
CA LYS A 26 2.01 7.13 -14.62
C LYS A 26 1.23 5.98 -15.25
N HIS A 27 0.29 5.43 -14.50
CA HIS A 27 -0.59 4.33 -14.93
C HIS A 27 0.13 3.07 -15.43
N TRP A 28 1.38 2.87 -15.01
CA TRP A 28 2.23 1.79 -15.49
C TRP A 28 2.11 0.51 -14.67
N PHE A 29 1.72 0.61 -13.39
CA PHE A 29 1.86 -0.49 -12.45
C PHE A 29 0.57 -1.25 -12.21
N ASN A 30 0.62 -2.57 -12.39
CA ASN A 30 -0.45 -3.48 -12.01
C ASN A 30 -0.39 -3.89 -10.53
N ILE A 31 0.78 -3.80 -9.89
CA ILE A 31 0.95 -4.13 -8.47
C ILE A 31 1.78 -3.02 -7.83
N ILE A 32 1.28 -2.45 -6.74
CA ILE A 32 1.93 -1.42 -5.96
C ILE A 32 2.00 -1.91 -4.51
N VAL A 33 3.19 -1.90 -3.94
CA VAL A 33 3.42 -2.19 -2.52
C VAL A 33 3.85 -0.91 -1.82
N ALA A 34 3.16 -0.53 -0.76
CA ALA A 34 3.45 0.68 -0.01
C ALA A 34 3.54 0.40 1.49
N ASP A 35 4.56 0.97 2.13
CA ASP A 35 4.74 1.00 3.59
C ASP A 35 4.96 2.47 4.00
N PRO A 36 3.87 3.22 4.29
CA PRO A 36 3.94 4.65 4.52
C PRO A 36 4.68 4.95 5.83
N PRO A 37 5.51 6.01 5.88
CA PRO A 37 6.33 6.32 7.05
C PRO A 37 5.50 6.73 8.28
N TYR A 38 4.28 7.21 8.06
CA TYR A 38 3.40 7.68 9.12
C TYR A 38 1.95 7.22 8.90
N LEU A 39 1.27 6.93 10.00
CA LEU A 39 -0.16 6.60 10.04
C LEU A 39 -1.08 7.83 10.13
N SER A 40 -0.54 9.03 9.88
CA SER A 40 -1.34 10.25 9.89
C SER A 40 -2.27 10.28 8.67
N LYS A 41 -3.46 10.84 8.85
CA LYS A 41 -4.44 11.02 7.76
C LYS A 41 -3.80 11.66 6.53
N GLU A 42 -3.02 12.72 6.72
CA GLU A 42 -2.35 13.44 5.63
C GLU A 42 -1.35 12.56 4.88
N CYS A 43 -0.51 11.79 5.59
CA CYS A 43 0.44 10.88 4.95
C CYS A 43 -0.29 9.82 4.12
N LEU A 44 -1.36 9.24 4.67
CA LEU A 44 -2.17 8.25 3.99
C LEU A 44 -2.87 8.81 2.73
N GLU A 45 -3.37 10.06 2.79
CA GLU A 45 -3.95 10.75 1.64
C GLU A 45 -2.91 10.98 0.53
N ARG A 46 -1.71 11.45 0.88
CA ARG A 46 -0.60 11.68 -0.06
C ARG A 46 -0.14 10.39 -0.73
N VAL A 47 0.04 9.33 0.05
CA VAL A 47 0.41 8.01 -0.48
C VAL A 47 -0.66 7.48 -1.42
N THR A 48 -1.95 7.67 -1.09
CA THR A 48 -3.06 7.28 -1.97
C THR A 48 -3.04 8.05 -3.30
N GLN A 49 -2.70 9.34 -3.28
CA GLN A 49 -2.52 10.14 -4.51
C GLN A 49 -1.39 9.58 -5.37
N THR A 50 -0.23 9.29 -4.77
CA THR A 50 0.90 8.66 -5.47
C THR A 50 0.54 7.30 -6.06
N VAL A 51 -0.13 6.45 -5.29
CA VAL A 51 -0.63 5.16 -5.77
C VAL A 51 -1.57 5.35 -6.96
N SER A 52 -2.51 6.29 -6.88
CA SER A 52 -3.48 6.55 -7.97
C SER A 52 -2.80 7.06 -9.25
N PHE A 53 -1.72 7.85 -9.11
CA PHE A 53 -0.91 8.29 -10.24
C PHE A 53 -0.22 7.11 -10.94
N MET A 54 0.35 6.19 -10.17
CA MET A 54 1.13 5.06 -10.69
C MET A 54 0.26 3.87 -11.15
N ALA A 55 -0.90 3.68 -10.52
CA ALA A 55 -1.78 2.53 -10.72
C ALA A 55 -2.35 2.50 -12.14
N SER A 56 -2.23 1.35 -12.80
CA SER A 56 -2.90 1.08 -14.07
C SER A 56 -4.42 1.18 -13.90
N PRO A 57 -5.15 1.89 -14.78
CA PRO A 57 -6.60 2.07 -14.66
C PRO A 57 -7.41 0.81 -14.95
N VAL A 58 -6.79 -0.26 -15.47
CA VAL A 58 -7.49 -1.48 -15.91
C VAL A 58 -7.45 -2.58 -14.86
N ASP A 59 -6.27 -2.86 -14.31
CA ASP A 59 -6.04 -3.98 -13.38
C ASP A 59 -4.88 -3.62 -12.43
N SER A 60 -5.15 -2.73 -11.47
CA SER A 60 -4.17 -2.38 -10.43
C SER A 60 -4.51 -3.00 -9.09
N LEU A 61 -3.49 -3.51 -8.43
CA LEU A 61 -3.50 -4.06 -7.10
C LEU A 61 -2.65 -3.19 -6.17
N LEU A 62 -3.23 -2.68 -5.09
CA LEU A 62 -2.50 -2.10 -3.96
C LEU A 62 -2.34 -3.12 -2.81
N LEU A 63 -1.12 -3.23 -2.32
CA LEU A 63 -0.72 -3.91 -1.09
C LEU A 63 -0.16 -2.86 -0.13
N LEU A 64 -0.94 -2.47 0.87
CA LEU A 64 -0.54 -1.49 1.88
C LEU A 64 -0.15 -2.23 3.17
N LEU A 65 1.12 -2.19 3.52
CA LEU A 65 1.65 -2.83 4.72
C LEU A 65 1.85 -1.76 5.78
N THR A 66 1.11 -1.84 6.89
CA THR A 66 1.21 -0.80 7.93
C THR A 66 0.67 -1.30 9.27
N GLU A 67 0.97 -0.60 10.36
CA GLU A 67 0.46 -0.94 11.69
C GLU A 67 -1.05 -0.67 11.79
N MET A 68 -1.77 -1.43 12.61
CA MET A 68 -3.19 -1.17 12.89
C MET A 68 -3.41 0.24 13.47
N CYS A 69 -4.09 1.11 12.72
CA CYS A 69 -4.56 2.41 13.19
C CYS A 69 -6.01 2.66 12.78
N LYS A 70 -6.75 3.40 13.63
CA LYS A 70 -8.14 3.79 13.37
C LYS A 70 -8.30 4.56 12.06
N ASP A 71 -7.27 5.30 11.65
CA ASP A 71 -7.33 6.14 10.45
C ASP A 71 -7.19 5.34 9.15
N ILE A 72 -6.68 4.11 9.18
CA ILE A 72 -6.64 3.24 7.99
C ILE A 72 -8.04 2.87 7.52
N TRP A 73 -9.00 2.73 8.43
CA TRP A 73 -10.39 2.48 8.05
C TRP A 73 -10.97 3.63 7.20
N ARG A 74 -10.42 4.85 7.33
CA ARG A 74 -10.83 5.99 6.49
C ARG A 74 -10.34 5.85 5.05
N LEU A 75 -9.24 5.12 4.83
CA LEU A 75 -8.78 4.77 3.49
C LEU A 75 -9.71 3.78 2.79
N ARG A 76 -10.60 3.04 3.47
CA ARG A 76 -11.56 2.13 2.82
C ARG A 76 -12.47 2.83 1.82
N TYR A 77 -12.72 4.12 2.01
CA TYR A 77 -13.48 4.92 1.05
C TYR A 77 -12.71 5.21 -0.24
N TRP A 78 -11.38 5.28 -0.15
CA TRP A 78 -10.49 5.63 -1.26
C TRP A 78 -9.88 4.41 -1.93
N VAL A 79 -9.63 3.36 -1.14
CA VAL A 79 -9.18 2.05 -1.58
C VAL A 79 -10.32 1.07 -1.34
N PHE A 80 -11.11 0.83 -2.39
CA PHE A 80 -12.20 -0.14 -2.35
C PHE A 80 -11.66 -1.52 -1.95
N GLY A 81 -12.37 -2.20 -1.05
CA GLY A 81 -12.14 -3.62 -0.78
C GLY A 81 -10.96 -3.96 0.13
N LEU A 82 -10.45 -3.03 0.97
CA LEU A 82 -9.37 -3.33 1.94
C LEU A 82 -9.72 -4.55 2.79
N ALA A 83 -9.16 -5.69 2.40
CA ALA A 83 -9.09 -6.88 3.22
C ALA A 83 -7.84 -6.83 4.07
N CYS A 84 -7.96 -7.23 5.33
CA CYS A 84 -6.92 -7.12 6.33
C CYS A 84 -6.34 -8.51 6.59
N LEU A 85 -5.09 -8.73 6.16
CA LEU A 85 -4.34 -9.94 6.46
C LEU A 85 -3.44 -9.71 7.67
N LYS A 86 -3.41 -10.67 8.59
CA LYS A 86 -2.49 -10.69 9.74
C LYS A 86 -1.24 -11.50 9.38
N PRO A 87 -0.11 -10.86 9.03
CA PRO A 87 1.14 -11.60 8.82
C PRO A 87 1.54 -12.32 10.11
N HIS A 88 1.65 -13.64 10.04
CA HIS A 88 2.12 -14.45 11.16
C HIS A 88 3.64 -14.27 11.30
N HIS A 89 4.09 -13.63 12.37
CA HIS A 89 5.51 -13.48 12.64
C HIS A 89 6.00 -14.66 13.50
N SER A 90 7.15 -15.23 13.16
CA SER A 90 7.80 -16.32 13.91
C SER A 90 8.29 -15.89 15.30
N SER A 91 8.25 -14.59 15.62
CA SER A 91 8.62 -14.01 16.91
C SER A 91 7.64 -12.90 17.30
N LYS A 92 7.35 -12.76 18.61
CA LYS A 92 6.48 -11.71 19.16
C LYS A 92 7.03 -10.31 18.86
N LEU A 93 6.62 -9.72 17.73
CA LEU A 93 6.71 -8.27 17.56
C LEU A 93 5.70 -7.61 18.49
N GLY A 94 6.12 -6.50 19.12
CA GLY A 94 5.26 -5.71 20.02
C GLY A 94 4.14 -4.96 19.29
N ASN A 95 4.24 -4.83 17.96
CA ASN A 95 3.29 -4.08 17.13
C ASN A 95 2.55 -5.00 16.17
N GLU A 96 1.23 -4.81 16.08
CA GLU A 96 0.37 -5.54 15.16
C GLU A 96 0.40 -4.92 13.76
N PHE A 97 1.27 -5.46 12.91
CA PHE A 97 1.25 -5.16 11.47
C PHE A 97 0.06 -5.81 10.79
N ARG A 98 -0.45 -5.15 9.76
CA ARG A 98 -1.49 -5.66 8.87
C ARG A 98 -1.12 -5.36 7.43
N LEU A 99 -1.50 -6.27 6.56
CA LEU A 99 -1.49 -6.06 5.13
C LEU A 99 -2.91 -5.76 4.67
N PHE A 100 -3.10 -4.62 4.01
CA PHE A 100 -4.36 -4.24 3.41
C PHE A 100 -4.28 -4.34 1.90
N VAL A 101 -5.32 -4.91 1.29
CA VAL A 101 -5.32 -5.19 -0.15
C VAL A 101 -6.55 -4.62 -0.86
N SER A 102 -6.38 -4.00 -2.04
CA SER A 102 -7.48 -3.32 -2.77
C SER A 102 -8.37 -4.24 -3.63
N TYR A 103 -8.43 -5.53 -3.32
CA TYR A 103 -9.16 -6.54 -4.08
C TYR A 103 -9.73 -7.58 -3.13
N ASP A 104 -10.72 -8.34 -3.58
CA ASP A 104 -11.22 -9.47 -2.81
C ASP A 104 -10.12 -10.56 -2.69
N PRO A 105 -9.53 -10.77 -1.50
CA PRO A 105 -8.50 -11.78 -1.29
C PRO A 105 -8.99 -13.20 -1.57
N GLY A 106 -10.30 -13.46 -1.54
CA GLY A 106 -10.92 -14.71 -1.97
C GLY A 106 -10.68 -15.04 -3.44
N THR A 107 -10.43 -14.02 -4.27
CA THR A 107 -10.31 -14.20 -5.73
C THR A 107 -8.88 -14.36 -6.24
N ARG A 108 -7.87 -13.77 -5.57
CA ARG A 108 -6.45 -13.89 -6.03
C ARG A 108 -5.41 -14.30 -4.97
N LEU A 109 -5.76 -14.38 -3.67
CA LEU A 109 -4.84 -14.86 -2.61
C LEU A 109 -5.25 -16.20 -1.99
N GLY A 110 -6.32 -16.84 -2.48
CA GLY A 110 -6.79 -18.12 -1.95
C GLY A 110 -7.66 -18.01 -0.70
N GLY A 111 -8.22 -16.83 -0.40
CA GLY A 111 -9.13 -16.62 0.74
C GLY A 111 -8.49 -15.87 1.92
N LEU A 112 -9.33 -15.19 2.69
CA LEU A 112 -9.02 -14.88 4.10
C LEU A 112 -9.44 -16.12 4.90
N GLU A 113 -8.58 -16.62 5.79
CA GLU A 113 -9.05 -17.52 6.83
C GLU A 113 -10.14 -16.78 7.62
N GLU A 114 -11.35 -17.34 7.65
CA GLU A 114 -12.43 -16.82 8.48
C GLU A 114 -11.97 -16.88 9.94
N GLU A 115 -12.05 -15.75 10.65
CA GLU A 115 -11.84 -15.76 12.11
C GLU A 115 -12.94 -16.63 12.72
N ASP A 116 -12.54 -17.81 13.20
CA ASP A 116 -13.40 -18.68 14.02
C ASP A 116 -14.03 -17.85 15.14
N SER A 117 -15.35 -18.02 15.27
CA SER A 117 -16.27 -17.26 16.12
C SER A 117 -16.01 -17.37 17.62
#